data_AF-I3XS84-F1
#
_entry.id   AF-I3XS84-F1
#
_cell.length_a   1.000
_cell.length_b   1.000
_cell.length_c   1.000
_cell.angle_alpha   90.00
_cell.angle_beta   90.00
_cell.angle_gamma   90.00
#
_symmetry.space_group_name_H-M   'P 1'
#
loop_
_entity.id
_entity.type
_entity.pdbx_description
1 polymer ?
#
loop_
_entity_poly.entity_id
_entity_poly.type
_entity_poly.pdbx_seq_one_letter_code
_entity_poly.pdbx_strand_id
1 'polypeptide(L)'
;MVRGLPRDLVIYVVLHTMVSSAFVLLGERRVDAYVSISILVYFIATSILPEIRAHCDLRLVDYALITVFTLIIALRVLDTLGYKLPLVSP
;
A
#
# COMPACT_ATOMS: atom_id res chain seq x y z
N MET A 1 -7.90 -19.58 -19.94
CA MET A 1 -6.53 -19.82 -19.44
C MET A 1 -5.81 -18.48 -19.45
N VAL A 2 -5.74 -17.78 -18.32
CA VAL A 2 -5.24 -16.40 -18.23
C VAL A 2 -3.72 -16.43 -18.43
N ARG A 3 -3.26 -16.07 -19.63
CA ARG A 3 -1.87 -16.28 -20.07
C ARG A 3 -0.88 -15.24 -19.49
N GLY A 4 -1.37 -14.24 -18.73
CA GLY A 4 -0.57 -13.15 -18.12
C GLY A 4 -0.55 -13.13 -16.58
N LEU A 5 -1.56 -13.71 -15.91
CA LEU A 5 -1.71 -13.69 -14.44
C LEU A 5 -0.43 -14.06 -13.65
N PRO A 6 0.32 -15.13 -13.98
CA PRO A 6 1.50 -15.48 -13.20
C PRO A 6 2.63 -14.46 -13.37
N ARG A 7 2.79 -13.86 -14.55
CA ARG A 7 3.80 -12.81 -14.79
C ARG A 7 3.45 -11.56 -14.00
N ASP A 8 2.19 -11.16 -14.03
CA ASP A 8 1.71 -9.95 -13.37
C ASP A 8 1.83 -10.07 -11.84
N LEU A 9 1.57 -11.27 -11.31
CA LEU A 9 1.79 -11.60 -9.90
C LEU A 9 3.28 -11.56 -9.53
N VAL A 10 4.17 -12.07 -10.39
CA VAL A 10 5.63 -11.99 -10.17
C VAL A 10 6.09 -10.53 -10.14
N ILE A 11 5.61 -9.68 -11.05
CA ILE A 11 5.94 -8.24 -11.05
C ILE A 11 5.49 -7.58 -9.75
N TYR A 12 4.27 -7.87 -9.29
CA TYR A 12 3.76 -7.35 -8.02
C TYR A 12 4.63 -7.78 -6.83
N VAL A 13 4.96 -9.08 -6.74
CA VAL A 13 5.76 -9.62 -5.63
C VAL A 13 7.18 -9.04 -5.63
N VAL A 14 7.82 -8.90 -6.81
CA VAL A 14 9.15 -8.29 -6.91
C VAL A 14 9.11 -6.83 -6.47
N LEU A 15 8.13 -6.06 -6.94
CA LEU A 15 7.99 -4.66 -6.55
C LEU A 15 7.74 -4.52 -5.04
N HIS A 16 6.85 -5.34 -4.49
CA HIS A 16 6.50 -5.34 -3.07
C HIS A 16 7.70 -5.72 -2.19
N THR A 17 8.47 -6.74 -2.59
CA THR A 17 9.67 -7.18 -1.86
C THR A 17 10.81 -6.17 -1.93
N MET A 18 11.04 -5.51 -3.08
CA MET A 18 12.02 -4.42 -3.19
C MET A 18 11.68 -3.25 -2.27
N VAL A 19 10.42 -2.85 -2.23
CA VAL A 19 9.96 -1.75 -1.37
C VAL A 19 10.03 -2.13 0.11
N SER A 20 9.57 -3.34 0.47
CA SER A 20 9.61 -3.82 1.84
C SER A 20 11.04 -3.97 2.36
N SER A 21 11.96 -4.50 1.55
CA SER A 21 13.37 -4.62 1.90
C SER A 21 14.05 -3.26 2.05
N ALA A 22 13.73 -2.27 1.20
CA ALA A 22 14.24 -0.91 1.35
C ALA A 22 13.83 -0.29 2.70
N PHE A 23 12.58 -0.48 3.14
CA PHE A 23 12.12 0.01 4.44
C PHE A 23 12.80 -0.68 5.62
N VAL A 24 13.02 -2.00 5.52
CA VAL A 24 13.76 -2.76 6.52
C VAL A 24 15.21 -2.27 6.61
N LEU A 25 15.86 -2.01 5.47
CA LEU A 25 17.23 -1.48 5.41
C LEU A 25 17.35 -0.07 5.97
N LEU A 26 16.31 0.76 5.80
CA LEU A 26 16.22 2.09 6.40
C LEU A 26 15.94 2.04 7.92
N GLY A 27 15.74 0.85 8.50
CA GLY A 27 15.45 0.67 9.91
C GLY A 27 14.06 1.18 10.32
N GLU A 28 13.17 1.40 9.35
CA GLU A 28 11.82 1.86 9.64
C GLU A 28 11.07 0.75 10.39
N ARG A 29 10.51 1.09 11.56
CA ARG A 29 9.77 0.15 12.43
C ARG A 29 8.29 0.46 12.50
N ARG A 30 7.87 1.60 11.97
CA ARG A 30 6.48 2.05 12.04
C ARG A 30 5.61 1.26 11.07
N VAL A 31 4.72 0.44 11.62
CA VAL A 31 3.75 -0.37 10.87
C VAL A 31 2.96 0.48 9.87
N ASP A 32 2.55 1.68 10.26
CA ASP A 32 1.80 2.61 9.41
C ASP A 32 2.51 2.95 8.10
N ALA A 33 3.84 3.03 8.12
CA ALA A 33 4.64 3.36 6.96
C ALA A 33 4.69 2.16 5.98
N TYR A 34 4.82 0.94 6.52
CA TYR A 34 4.72 -0.30 5.74
C TYR A 34 3.34 -0.52 5.12
N VAL A 35 2.28 -0.20 5.86
CA VAL A 35 0.91 -0.30 5.34
C VAL A 35 0.72 0.73 4.23
N SER A 36 1.11 1.98 4.45
CA SER A 36 0.98 3.05 3.45
C SER A 36 1.71 2.72 2.16
N ILE A 37 2.95 2.23 2.26
CA ILE A 37 3.74 1.90 1.08
C ILE A 37 3.20 0.66 0.35
N SER A 38 2.67 -0.33 1.10
CA SER A 38 2.03 -1.51 0.49
C SER A 38 0.78 -1.13 -0.30
N ILE A 39 -0.01 -0.18 0.20
CA ILE A 39 -1.17 0.37 -0.50
C ILE A 39 -0.73 1.10 -1.78
N LEU A 40 0.33 1.90 -1.68
CA LEU A 40 0.88 2.60 -2.85
C LEU A 40 1.39 1.62 -3.92
N VAL A 41 2.10 0.57 -3.50
CA VAL A 41 2.58 -0.50 -4.40
C VAL A 41 1.41 -1.20 -5.10
N TYR A 42 0.30 -1.44 -4.40
CA TYR A 42 -0.92 -1.97 -5.02
C TYR A 42 -1.46 -1.04 -6.13
N PHE A 43 -1.56 0.27 -5.86
CA PHE A 43 -2.07 1.22 -6.87
C PHE A 43 -1.13 1.35 -8.07
N ILE A 44 0.19 1.35 -7.84
CA ILE A 44 1.19 1.36 -8.91
C ILE A 44 1.08 0.10 -9.76
N ALA A 45 1.05 -1.08 -9.14
CA ALA A 45 0.97 -2.35 -9.85
C ALA A 45 -0.32 -2.46 -10.67
N THR A 46 -1.47 -2.12 -10.09
CA THR A 46 -2.76 -2.15 -10.80
C THR A 46 -2.86 -1.09 -11.91
N SER A 47 -2.10 0.01 -11.82
CA SER A 47 -2.01 1.00 -12.90
C SER A 47 -1.13 0.54 -14.06
N ILE A 48 -0.05 -0.22 -13.78
CA ILE A 48 0.87 -0.73 -14.82
C ILE A 48 0.29 -1.98 -15.50
N LEU A 49 -0.56 -2.73 -14.81
CA LEU A 49 -1.09 -4.03 -15.24
C LEU A 49 -2.62 -3.95 -15.46
N PRO A 50 -3.09 -3.32 -16.55
CA PRO A 50 -4.51 -3.08 -16.80
C PRO A 50 -5.31 -4.36 -17.02
N GLU A 51 -4.67 -5.48 -17.39
CA GLU A 51 -5.36 -6.77 -17.54
C GLU A 51 -5.98 -7.26 -16.23
N ILE A 52 -5.39 -6.95 -15.08
CA ILE A 52 -5.95 -7.31 -13.76
C ILE A 52 -7.28 -6.58 -13.54
N ARG A 53 -7.35 -5.29 -13.91
CA ARG A 53 -8.57 -4.47 -13.83
C ARG A 53 -9.63 -4.86 -14.85
N ALA A 54 -9.24 -5.42 -15.99
CA ALA A 54 -10.18 -5.87 -17.00
C ALA A 54 -10.98 -7.12 -16.57
N HIS A 55 -10.45 -7.93 -15.65
CA HIS A 55 -11.06 -9.20 -15.24
C HIS A 55 -11.80 -9.15 -13.90
N CYS A 56 -11.50 -8.17 -13.05
CA CYS A 56 -12.15 -7.99 -11.74
C CYS A 56 -12.52 -6.52 -11.51
N ASP A 57 -13.76 -6.27 -11.09
CA ASP A 57 -14.16 -4.95 -10.60
C ASP A 57 -13.54 -4.71 -9.20
N LEU A 58 -12.37 -4.06 -9.21
CA LEU A 58 -11.59 -3.76 -8.00
C LEU A 58 -11.98 -2.43 -7.35
N ARG A 59 -13.04 -1.75 -7.81
CA ARG A 59 -13.44 -0.43 -7.30
C ARG A 59 -13.63 -0.41 -5.79
N LEU A 60 -14.27 -1.45 -5.23
CA LEU A 60 -14.49 -1.53 -3.78
C LEU A 60 -13.16 -1.62 -3.00
N VAL A 61 -12.21 -2.39 -3.53
CA VAL A 61 -10.86 -2.53 -2.95
C VAL A 61 -10.14 -1.19 -3.04
N ASP A 62 -10.21 -0.51 -4.18
CA ASP A 62 -9.60 0.80 -4.38
C ASP A 62 -10.15 1.84 -3.38
N TYR A 63 -11.48 1.90 -3.19
CA TYR A 63 -12.08 2.81 -2.20
C TYR A 63 -11.67 2.48 -0.77
N ALA A 64 -11.65 1.19 -0.40
CA ALA A 64 -11.23 0.77 0.93
C ALA A 64 -9.77 1.13 1.19
N LEU A 65 -8.89 0.85 0.23
CA LEU A 65 -7.45 1.13 0.32
C LEU A 65 -7.16 2.64 0.37
N ILE A 66 -7.82 3.44 -0.46
CA ILE A 66 -7.71 4.91 -0.40
C ILE A 66 -8.15 5.42 0.97
N THR A 67 -9.27 4.91 1.49
CA THR A 67 -9.80 5.36 2.79
C THR A 67 -8.80 5.06 3.91
N VAL A 68 -8.25 3.85 3.94
CA VAL A 68 -7.21 3.47 4.91
C VAL A 68 -5.96 4.34 4.75
N PHE A 69 -5.50 4.55 3.52
CA PHE A 69 -4.32 5.38 3.25
C PHE A 69 -4.52 6.83 3.70
N THR A 70 -5.66 7.44 3.36
CA THR A 70 -6.01 8.80 3.79
C THR A 70 -6.10 8.89 5.31
N LEU A 71 -6.69 7.90 5.97
CA LEU A 71 -6.77 7.86 7.43
C LEU A 71 -5.37 7.82 8.07
N ILE A 72 -4.47 6.95 7.56
CA ILE A 72 -3.09 6.88 8.06
C ILE A 72 -2.39 8.24 7.90
N ILE A 73 -2.50 8.86 6.73
CA ILE A 73 -1.90 10.20 6.50
C ILE A 73 -2.50 11.23 7.45
N ALA A 74 -3.83 11.26 7.62
CA ALA A 74 -4.49 12.21 8.51
C ALA A 74 -4.00 12.07 9.96
N LEU A 75 -3.91 10.85 10.47
CA LEU A 75 -3.37 10.56 11.80
C LEU A 75 -1.91 11.02 11.92
N ARG A 76 -1.10 10.81 10.89
CA ARG A 76 0.30 11.24 10.87
C ARG A 76 0.49 12.74 10.77
N VAL A 77 -0.35 13.43 10.02
CA VAL A 77 -0.35 14.90 9.97
C VAL A 77 -0.76 15.46 11.33
N LEU A 78 -1.78 14.91 11.98
CA LEU A 78 -2.20 15.29 13.34
C LEU A 78 -1.08 15.12 14.36
N ASP A 79 -0.42 13.96 14.36
CA ASP A 79 0.73 13.67 15.23
C ASP A 79 1.89 14.67 14.99
N THR A 80 2.21 14.95 13.72
CA THR A 80 3.24 15.94 13.33
C THR A 80 2.88 17.36 13.78
N LEU A 81 1.59 17.71 13.78
CA LEU A 81 1.07 18.99 14.27
C LEU A 81 1.00 19.06 15.80
N GLY A 82 1.36 17.99 16.52
CA GLY A 82 1.39 17.95 17.98
C GLY A 82 0.07 17.52 18.64
N TYR A 83 -0.91 17.06 17.87
CA TYR A 83 -2.13 16.47 18.41
C TYR A 83 -1.84 15.03 18.87
N LYS A 84 -1.66 14.83 20.18
CA LYS A 84 -1.56 13.50 20.79
C LYS A 84 -2.92 12.80 20.77
N LEU A 85 -3.14 11.92 19.80
CA LEU A 85 -4.31 11.05 19.76
C LEU A 85 -4.19 9.95 20.83
N PRO A 86 -5.20 9.74 21.70
CA PRO A 86 -5.12 8.79 22.81
C PRO A 86 -5.01 7.31 22.41
N LEU A 87 -5.20 6.99 21.12
CA LEU A 87 -5.12 5.62 20.58
C LEU A 87 -3.71 5.19 20.18
N VAL A 88 -2.72 6.09 20.23
CA VAL A 88 -1.32 5.81 19.91
C VAL A 88 -0.51 6.17 21.16
N SER A 89 -0.56 5.29 22.16
CA SER A 89 0.41 5.29 23.27
C SER A 89 1.50 4.24 23.00
N PRO A 90 2.74 4.51 23.43
CA PRO A 90 3.95 3.78 23.02
C PRO A 90 3.96 2.29 23.41
#